data_AF-A0A9D5HCF6-F1
#
_entry.id   AF-A0A9D5HCF6-F1
#
_cell.length_a   1.000
_cell.length_b   1.000
_cell.length_c   1.000
_cell.angle_alpha   90.00
_cell.angle_beta   90.00
_cell.angle_gamma   90.00
#
_symmetry.space_group_name_H-M   'P 1'
#
loop_
_entity.id
_entity.type
_entity.pdbx_description
1 polymer ?
#
loop_
_entity_poly.entity_id
_entity_poly.type
_entity_poly.pdbx_seq_one_letter_code
_entity_poly.pdbx_strand_id
1 'polypeptide(L)'
;MGWGSGGGGAMAVVPEHEQQDEPHPPSQGLRLNSPLVQVCLIGVVCFCCPGMFNALSGMGGGGQLDHTAANNANTALYTTFAIFGVLGGGFYNLLGPRLTLLSGCLTFVLYACSFLYYNHHHHQLFPIIAGAILGIGAGLLWAGQGAIMTSYPPPHRKGTFISIFWSIFNLGGVIGGLIPFILNYNRTSAVSVNDGTYIAFMAFMALGAVLSLAILPPSQVIRDDGSRAATVKYSSAASEVAEILRLFTNWKMLLIVPASWAGNFFYSYQFNNVNGKLFNLRTSGLNNVFYWGAQMLGSLGLGYLLDFSFNSRRLRGFVGIAVVSVLSTAIWAGGLANQLKYNNEESSEKLDFKNPAFAGPFVLYFSYGLLDAMFQSLCYWVIGALADDSETLSRYSGFYKGVQSAGAAVAWQIDTHKVPLVTQLVVNWCLTSISYPLLVVLVMLAVKDENTTSRDVESKTEKNPSFSVGENGHDLAKPT
;
A
#
# COMPACT_ATOMS: atom_id res chain seq x y z
N MET A 1 -66.73 39.49 32.11
CA MET A 1 -67.48 38.24 31.88
C MET A 1 -67.55 38.06 30.37
N GLY A 2 -66.56 37.46 29.71
CA GLY A 2 -66.08 36.08 29.87
C GLY A 2 -66.52 35.30 28.64
N TRP A 3 -65.84 35.54 27.50
CA TRP A 3 -66.06 34.86 26.23
C TRP A 3 -65.48 33.45 26.25
N GLY A 4 -66.19 32.51 25.62
CA GLY A 4 -65.75 31.12 25.45
C GLY A 4 -64.89 30.90 24.21
N SER A 5 -64.38 29.67 24.10
CA SER A 5 -64.21 28.89 22.86
C SER A 5 -63.27 27.72 23.17
N GLY A 6 -63.76 26.50 23.00
CA GLY A 6 -62.96 25.28 23.04
C GLY A 6 -62.34 24.98 21.68
N GLY A 7 -61.03 24.77 21.65
CA GLY A 7 -60.31 23.98 20.66
C GLY A 7 -59.53 22.92 21.44
N GLY A 8 -59.61 21.64 21.12
CA GLY A 8 -59.05 21.07 19.90
C GLY A 8 -57.63 20.62 20.21
N GLY A 9 -57.47 19.36 20.62
CA GLY A 9 -56.23 18.81 21.18
C GLY A 9 -55.04 18.88 20.22
N ALA A 10 -53.90 19.29 20.78
CA ALA A 10 -52.58 19.14 20.17
C ALA A 10 -51.77 18.13 21.00
N MET A 11 -51.33 17.04 20.36
CA MET A 11 -50.33 16.14 20.91
C MET A 11 -49.03 16.93 21.12
N ALA A 12 -48.57 17.03 22.36
CA ALA A 12 -47.22 17.43 22.66
C ALA A 12 -46.29 16.24 22.38
N VAL A 13 -45.50 16.34 21.31
CA VAL A 13 -44.38 15.43 21.04
C VAL A 13 -43.33 15.67 22.12
N VAL A 14 -43.17 14.68 23.00
CA VAL A 14 -42.07 14.63 23.97
C VAL A 14 -40.77 14.40 23.19
N PRO A 15 -39.71 15.20 23.38
CA PRO A 15 -38.43 14.92 22.75
C PRO A 15 -37.84 13.63 23.35
N GLU A 16 -37.56 12.66 22.47
CA GLU A 16 -36.80 11.46 22.79
C GLU A 16 -35.44 11.88 23.36
N HIS A 17 -35.21 11.60 24.64
CA HIS A 17 -33.89 11.67 25.23
C HIS A 17 -32.95 10.74 24.44
N GLU A 18 -31.90 11.28 23.83
CA GLU A 18 -30.71 10.52 23.47
C GLU A 18 -30.22 9.79 24.72
N GLN A 19 -30.55 8.50 24.81
CA GLN A 19 -29.92 7.60 25.78
C GLN A 19 -28.43 7.56 25.44
N GLN A 20 -27.64 8.23 26.27
CA GLN A 20 -26.21 7.96 26.36
C GLN A 20 -26.06 6.49 26.77
N ASP A 21 -25.75 5.63 25.80
CA ASP A 21 -25.40 4.24 26.04
C ASP A 21 -24.27 4.17 27.06
N GLU A 22 -24.51 3.54 28.21
CA GLU A 22 -23.46 3.22 29.17
C GLU A 22 -22.39 2.32 28.51
N PRO A 23 -21.11 2.46 28.87
CA PRO A 23 -20.04 1.64 28.30
C PRO A 23 -20.20 0.19 28.77
N HIS A 24 -20.78 -0.65 27.90
CA HIS A 24 -20.79 -2.10 28.11
C HIS A 24 -19.35 -2.63 28.23
N PRO A 25 -19.06 -3.53 29.18
CA PRO A 25 -17.73 -4.10 29.33
C PRO A 25 -17.34 -4.85 28.04
N PRO A 26 -16.08 -4.75 27.58
CA PRO A 26 -15.66 -5.43 26.36
C PRO A 26 -15.78 -6.94 26.56
N SER A 27 -16.70 -7.57 25.84
CA SER A 27 -16.80 -9.02 25.77
C SER A 27 -15.45 -9.58 25.31
N GLN A 28 -14.82 -10.43 26.12
CA GLN A 28 -13.46 -10.97 25.94
C GLN A 28 -13.31 -11.96 24.76
N GLY A 29 -14.14 -11.87 23.72
CA GLY A 29 -14.11 -12.73 22.54
C GLY A 29 -13.75 -11.98 21.26
N LEU A 30 -13.16 -12.70 20.29
CA LEU A 30 -12.94 -12.22 18.92
C LEU A 30 -14.29 -11.96 18.24
N ARG A 31 -14.80 -10.72 18.34
CA ARG A 31 -16.03 -10.32 17.68
C ARG A 31 -15.76 -9.99 16.21
N LEU A 32 -16.54 -10.56 15.28
CA LEU A 32 -16.42 -10.24 13.85
C LEU A 32 -16.67 -8.75 13.55
N ASN A 33 -17.49 -8.09 14.37
CA ASN A 33 -17.73 -6.64 14.27
C ASN A 33 -16.66 -5.77 14.95
N SER A 34 -15.61 -6.36 15.52
CA SER A 34 -14.48 -5.61 16.07
C SER A 34 -13.59 -5.08 14.93
N PRO A 35 -13.10 -3.83 15.03
CA PRO A 35 -12.12 -3.28 14.12
C PRO A 35 -10.90 -4.18 13.92
N LEU A 36 -10.43 -4.83 14.99
CA LEU A 36 -9.20 -5.63 14.95
C LEU A 36 -9.38 -6.87 14.06
N VAL A 37 -10.51 -7.57 14.23
CA VAL A 37 -10.84 -8.75 13.42
C VAL A 37 -11.01 -8.36 11.96
N GLN A 38 -11.68 -7.24 11.67
CA GLN A 38 -11.85 -6.76 10.30
C GLN A 38 -10.51 -6.37 9.65
N VAL A 39 -9.60 -5.75 10.40
CA VAL A 39 -8.23 -5.43 9.91
C VAL A 39 -7.39 -6.68 9.68
N CYS A 40 -7.44 -7.66 10.57
CA CYS A 40 -6.80 -8.95 10.36
C CYS A 40 -7.38 -9.67 9.14
N LEU A 41 -8.71 -9.63 8.97
CA LEU A 41 -9.40 -10.25 7.85
C LEU A 41 -8.98 -9.65 6.50
N ILE A 42 -8.96 -8.32 6.36
CA ILE A 42 -8.44 -7.69 5.13
C ILE A 42 -6.94 -7.97 4.93
N GLY A 43 -6.17 -8.09 6.01
CA GLY A 43 -4.79 -8.55 5.96
C GLY A 43 -4.66 -9.95 5.36
N VAL A 44 -5.49 -10.89 5.79
CA VAL A 44 -5.55 -12.27 5.26
C VAL A 44 -6.02 -12.29 3.80
N VAL A 45 -7.01 -11.47 3.44
CA VAL A 45 -7.44 -11.31 2.04
C VAL A 45 -6.27 -10.80 1.18
N CYS A 46 -5.51 -9.81 1.67
CA CYS A 46 -4.35 -9.27 0.96
C CYS A 46 -3.19 -10.27 0.90
N PHE A 47 -2.99 -11.08 1.94
CA PHE A 47 -2.05 -12.21 1.96
C PHE A 47 -2.40 -13.21 0.83
N CYS A 48 -3.67 -13.56 0.69
CA CYS A 48 -4.15 -14.57 -0.26
C CYS A 48 -4.14 -14.08 -1.72
N CYS A 49 -4.45 -12.81 -1.97
CA CYS A 49 -4.59 -12.28 -3.32
C CYS A 49 -3.30 -11.52 -3.76
N PRO A 50 -3.10 -10.24 -3.41
CA PRO A 50 -1.83 -9.53 -3.63
C PRO A 50 -0.56 -10.28 -3.20
N GLY A 51 -0.55 -10.97 -2.06
CA GLY A 51 0.62 -11.70 -1.57
C GLY A 51 1.03 -12.86 -2.50
N MET A 52 0.06 -13.61 -3.02
CA MET A 52 0.32 -14.67 -4.00
C MET A 52 0.74 -14.09 -5.36
N PHE A 53 0.20 -12.93 -5.76
CA PHE A 53 0.66 -12.21 -6.96
C PHE A 53 2.12 -11.75 -6.83
N ASN A 54 2.48 -11.21 -5.66
CA ASN A 54 3.85 -10.81 -5.35
C ASN A 54 4.79 -12.01 -5.38
N ALA A 55 4.36 -13.16 -4.86
CA ALA A 55 5.13 -14.39 -4.96
C ALA A 55 5.30 -14.87 -6.41
N LEU A 56 4.24 -14.81 -7.21
CA LEU A 56 4.29 -15.19 -8.63
C LEU A 56 5.25 -14.28 -9.41
N SER A 57 5.19 -12.97 -9.17
CA SER A 57 6.06 -11.98 -9.81
C SER A 57 7.51 -12.10 -9.34
N GLY A 58 7.72 -12.36 -8.05
CA GLY A 58 9.05 -12.52 -7.44
C GLY A 58 9.84 -13.72 -7.95
N MET A 59 9.19 -14.71 -8.58
CA MET A 59 9.88 -15.80 -9.27
C MET A 59 10.54 -15.40 -10.60
N GLY A 60 10.29 -14.18 -11.09
CA GLY A 60 10.73 -13.71 -12.41
C GLY A 60 9.80 -14.18 -13.53
N GLY A 61 9.40 -13.25 -14.40
CA GLY A 61 8.50 -13.51 -15.53
C GLY A 61 7.19 -14.19 -15.16
N GLY A 62 6.65 -13.98 -13.96
CA GLY A 62 5.44 -14.67 -13.50
C GLY A 62 5.58 -16.19 -13.41
N GLY A 63 6.81 -16.71 -13.24
CA GLY A 63 7.11 -18.14 -13.24
C GLY A 63 7.37 -18.74 -14.62
N GLN A 64 7.45 -17.92 -15.67
CA GLN A 64 7.69 -18.35 -17.04
C GLN A 64 9.15 -18.21 -17.46
N LEU A 65 9.60 -19.09 -18.36
CA LEU A 65 10.93 -19.04 -18.96
C LEU A 65 11.08 -17.81 -19.88
N ASP A 66 10.05 -17.51 -20.68
CA ASP A 66 9.97 -16.28 -21.45
C ASP A 66 9.23 -15.21 -20.64
N HIS A 67 9.94 -14.15 -20.28
CA HIS A 67 9.40 -13.05 -19.50
C HIS A 67 8.48 -12.13 -20.31
N THR A 68 8.48 -12.20 -21.65
CA THR A 68 7.72 -11.31 -22.53
C THR A 68 6.22 -11.29 -22.21
N ALA A 69 5.61 -12.47 -22.03
CA ALA A 69 4.18 -12.58 -21.72
C ALA A 69 3.84 -11.92 -20.38
N ALA A 70 4.66 -12.16 -19.35
CA ALA A 70 4.47 -11.60 -18.03
C ALA A 70 4.74 -10.10 -17.99
N ASN A 71 5.75 -9.62 -18.72
CA ASN A 71 6.05 -8.20 -18.82
C ASN A 71 4.90 -7.45 -19.50
N ASN A 72 4.39 -7.96 -20.62
CA ASN A 72 3.25 -7.35 -21.31
C ASN A 72 1.98 -7.37 -20.44
N ALA A 73 1.74 -8.45 -19.70
CA ALA A 73 0.62 -8.54 -18.76
C ALA A 73 0.77 -7.55 -17.59
N ASN A 74 1.97 -7.42 -17.01
CA ASN A 74 2.26 -6.44 -15.97
C ASN A 74 2.17 -5.00 -16.49
N THR A 75 2.65 -4.71 -17.70
CA THR A 75 2.47 -3.40 -18.35
C THR A 75 0.99 -3.05 -18.44
N ALA A 76 0.15 -3.99 -18.91
CA ALA A 76 -1.29 -3.79 -18.99
C ALA A 76 -1.94 -3.56 -17.61
N LEU A 77 -1.54 -4.37 -16.61
CA LEU A 77 -1.97 -4.23 -15.22
C LEU A 77 -1.65 -2.86 -14.65
N TYR A 78 -0.39 -2.44 -14.69
CA TYR A 78 0.02 -1.19 -14.08
C TYR A 78 -0.52 0.04 -14.84
N THR A 79 -0.77 -0.08 -16.13
CA THR A 79 -1.43 0.97 -16.93
C THR A 79 -2.89 1.17 -16.48
N THR A 80 -3.68 0.09 -16.35
CA THR A 80 -5.06 0.23 -15.87
C THR A 80 -5.10 0.58 -14.38
N PHE A 81 -4.17 0.08 -13.58
CA PHE A 81 -4.08 0.42 -12.16
C PHE A 81 -3.73 1.90 -11.94
N ALA A 82 -2.92 2.53 -12.79
CA ALA A 82 -2.66 3.97 -12.69
C ALA A 82 -3.95 4.81 -12.81
N ILE A 83 -4.91 4.37 -13.61
CA ILE A 83 -6.21 5.03 -13.80
C ILE A 83 -7.18 4.66 -12.67
N PHE A 84 -7.38 3.36 -12.43
CA PHE A 84 -8.37 2.87 -11.48
C PHE A 84 -7.93 2.96 -10.02
N GLY A 85 -6.64 3.12 -9.74
CA GLY A 85 -6.13 3.47 -8.42
C GLY A 85 -6.57 4.87 -7.98
N VAL A 86 -6.73 5.79 -8.93
CA VAL A 86 -7.27 7.14 -8.68
C VAL A 86 -8.80 7.10 -8.56
N LEU A 87 -9.48 6.34 -9.42
CA LEU A 87 -10.95 6.26 -9.44
C LEU A 87 -11.55 5.30 -8.41
N GLY A 88 -10.73 4.43 -7.78
CA GLY A 88 -11.18 3.34 -6.93
C GLY A 88 -12.01 3.79 -5.72
N GLY A 89 -11.73 4.97 -5.16
CA GLY A 89 -12.52 5.55 -4.08
C GLY A 89 -13.98 5.84 -4.48
N GLY A 90 -14.20 6.27 -5.73
CA GLY A 90 -15.55 6.49 -6.26
C GLY A 90 -16.34 5.19 -6.39
N PHE A 91 -15.70 4.12 -6.87
CA PHE A 91 -16.32 2.80 -6.96
C PHE A 91 -16.61 2.20 -5.58
N TYR A 92 -15.71 2.36 -4.62
CA TYR A 92 -15.93 1.92 -3.23
C TYR A 92 -17.18 2.55 -2.62
N ASN A 93 -17.40 3.85 -2.86
CA ASN A 93 -18.57 4.56 -2.36
C ASN A 93 -19.87 4.07 -3.01
N LEU A 94 -19.83 3.65 -4.29
CA LEU A 94 -21.01 3.18 -5.02
C LEU A 94 -21.35 1.72 -4.72
N LEU A 95 -20.35 0.83 -4.72
CA LEU A 95 -20.54 -0.62 -4.62
C LEU A 95 -20.46 -1.12 -3.17
N GLY A 96 -19.91 -0.32 -2.26
CA GLY A 96 -19.62 -0.70 -0.89
C GLY A 96 -18.44 -1.67 -0.77
N PRO A 97 -17.97 -1.94 0.47
CA PRO A 97 -16.73 -2.68 0.71
C PRO A 97 -16.76 -4.13 0.20
N ARG A 98 -17.87 -4.85 0.40
CA ARG A 98 -17.97 -6.28 0.05
C ARG A 98 -17.81 -6.53 -1.44
N LEU A 99 -18.61 -5.85 -2.26
CA LEU A 99 -18.60 -6.04 -3.71
C LEU A 99 -17.32 -5.49 -4.35
N THR A 100 -16.81 -4.37 -3.82
CA THR A 100 -15.53 -3.78 -4.27
C THR A 100 -14.36 -4.74 -4.04
N LEU A 101 -14.27 -5.35 -2.84
CA LEU A 101 -13.18 -6.26 -2.52
C LEU A 101 -13.32 -7.61 -3.22
N LEU A 102 -14.55 -8.15 -3.31
CA LEU A 102 -14.81 -9.40 -4.04
C LEU A 102 -14.42 -9.28 -5.51
N SER A 103 -14.93 -8.25 -6.19
CA SER A 103 -14.62 -8.00 -7.59
C SER A 103 -13.12 -7.81 -7.80
N GLY A 104 -12.45 -7.09 -6.91
CA GLY A 104 -10.99 -6.95 -6.91
C GLY A 104 -10.26 -8.29 -6.79
N CYS A 105 -10.61 -9.11 -5.80
CA CYS A 105 -9.95 -10.39 -5.52
C CYS A 105 -10.13 -11.42 -6.65
N LEU A 106 -11.30 -11.47 -7.31
CA LEU A 106 -11.55 -12.39 -8.42
C LEU A 106 -10.62 -12.15 -9.61
N THR A 107 -10.18 -10.90 -9.82
CA THR A 107 -9.24 -10.59 -10.92
C THR A 107 -7.85 -11.21 -10.71
N PHE A 108 -7.41 -11.41 -9.45
CA PHE A 108 -6.15 -12.10 -9.15
C PHE A 108 -6.22 -13.58 -9.55
N VAL A 109 -7.36 -14.23 -9.27
CA VAL A 109 -7.61 -15.62 -9.69
C VAL A 109 -7.55 -15.75 -11.21
N LEU A 110 -8.18 -14.81 -11.93
CA LEU A 110 -8.16 -14.79 -13.40
C LEU A 110 -6.73 -14.62 -13.94
N TYR A 111 -5.93 -13.77 -13.33
CA TYR A 111 -4.52 -13.58 -13.70
C TYR A 111 -3.73 -14.88 -13.54
N ALA A 112 -3.80 -15.55 -12.39
CA ALA A 112 -3.10 -16.83 -12.20
C ALA A 112 -3.59 -17.91 -13.17
N CYS A 113 -4.90 -17.98 -13.44
CA CYS A 113 -5.49 -18.88 -14.43
C CYS A 113 -4.95 -18.63 -15.85
N SER A 114 -4.71 -17.36 -16.21
CA SER A 114 -4.17 -17.01 -17.53
C SER A 114 -2.76 -17.54 -17.78
N PHE A 115 -1.91 -17.59 -16.75
CA PHE A 115 -0.58 -18.18 -16.86
C PHE A 115 -0.60 -19.71 -16.88
N LEU A 116 -1.55 -20.33 -16.17
CA LEU A 116 -1.79 -21.77 -16.30
C LEU A 116 -2.23 -22.13 -17.73
N TYR A 117 -3.11 -21.35 -18.33
CA TYR A 117 -3.47 -21.53 -19.75
C TYR A 117 -2.26 -21.30 -20.68
N TYR A 118 -1.46 -20.27 -20.40
CA TYR A 118 -0.26 -19.97 -21.16
C TYR A 118 0.78 -21.10 -21.14
N ASN A 119 0.89 -21.85 -20.04
CA ASN A 119 1.76 -23.04 -19.94
C ASN A 119 1.44 -24.09 -21.01
N HIS A 120 0.18 -24.24 -21.42
CA HIS A 120 -0.24 -25.28 -22.36
C HIS A 120 -0.40 -24.77 -23.81
N HIS A 121 -0.84 -23.52 -23.98
CA HIS A 121 -1.21 -22.98 -25.30
C HIS A 121 -0.27 -21.88 -25.81
N HIS A 122 0.63 -21.35 -24.98
CA HIS A 122 1.61 -20.30 -25.30
C HIS A 122 1.03 -19.05 -25.98
N HIS A 123 -0.26 -18.75 -25.75
CA HIS A 123 -0.93 -17.59 -26.34
C HIS A 123 -0.96 -16.39 -25.38
N GLN A 124 -0.23 -15.32 -25.71
CA GLN A 124 0.00 -14.18 -24.82
C GLN A 124 -1.22 -13.26 -24.61
N LEU A 125 -2.22 -13.31 -25.49
CA LEU A 125 -3.37 -12.39 -25.43
C LEU A 125 -4.15 -12.55 -24.13
N PHE A 126 -4.34 -13.78 -23.66
CA PHE A 126 -5.12 -14.05 -22.46
C PHE A 126 -4.44 -13.50 -21.18
N PRO A 127 -3.13 -13.74 -20.94
CA PRO A 127 -2.39 -13.05 -19.88
C PRO A 127 -2.45 -11.52 -19.94
N ILE A 128 -2.35 -10.92 -21.12
CA ILE A 128 -2.39 -9.45 -21.28
C ILE A 128 -3.76 -8.89 -20.87
N ILE A 129 -4.84 -9.50 -21.36
CA ILE A 129 -6.21 -9.10 -21.02
C ILE A 129 -6.47 -9.32 -19.52
N ALA A 130 -6.04 -10.47 -18.97
CA ALA A 130 -6.17 -10.76 -17.56
C ALA A 130 -5.37 -9.77 -16.69
N GLY A 131 -4.19 -9.33 -17.15
CA GLY A 131 -3.39 -8.27 -16.54
C GLY A 131 -4.14 -6.94 -16.51
N ALA A 132 -4.71 -6.50 -17.63
CA ALA A 132 -5.51 -5.28 -17.69
C ALA A 132 -6.70 -5.31 -16.71
N ILE A 133 -7.42 -6.44 -16.66
CA ILE A 133 -8.54 -6.65 -15.71
C ILE A 133 -8.04 -6.64 -14.26
N LEU A 134 -6.89 -7.27 -14.00
CA LEU A 134 -6.25 -7.25 -12.69
C LEU A 134 -5.88 -5.83 -12.25
N GLY A 135 -5.42 -4.96 -13.13
CA GLY A 135 -5.12 -3.58 -12.73
C GLY A 135 -6.36 -2.78 -12.31
N ILE A 136 -7.52 -3.04 -12.94
CA ILE A 136 -8.82 -2.51 -12.50
C ILE A 136 -9.15 -3.06 -11.10
N GLY A 137 -9.07 -4.39 -10.93
CA GLY A 137 -9.37 -5.05 -9.66
C GLY A 137 -8.43 -4.66 -8.53
N ALA A 138 -7.15 -4.43 -8.81
CA ALA A 138 -6.17 -3.94 -7.86
C ALA A 138 -6.51 -2.52 -7.39
N GLY A 139 -6.94 -1.64 -8.30
CA GLY A 139 -7.45 -0.30 -7.96
C GLY A 139 -8.60 -0.36 -6.96
N LEU A 140 -9.57 -1.25 -7.19
CA LEU A 140 -10.70 -1.48 -6.28
C LEU A 140 -10.27 -2.07 -4.94
N LEU A 141 -9.40 -3.09 -4.96
CA LEU A 141 -8.92 -3.76 -3.76
C LEU A 141 -8.18 -2.80 -2.83
N TRP A 142 -7.24 -2.02 -3.38
CA TRP A 142 -6.45 -1.07 -2.59
C TRP A 142 -7.29 0.11 -2.10
N ALA A 143 -8.28 0.56 -2.87
CA ALA A 143 -9.23 1.56 -2.39
C ALA A 143 -10.06 1.04 -1.21
N GLY A 144 -10.59 -0.18 -1.30
CA GLY A 144 -11.34 -0.80 -0.21
C GLY A 144 -10.48 -1.06 1.03
N GLN A 145 -9.26 -1.55 0.83
CA GLN A 145 -8.29 -1.74 1.91
C GLN A 145 -7.94 -0.42 2.60
N GLY A 146 -7.66 0.64 1.84
CA GLY A 146 -7.37 1.98 2.37
C GLY A 146 -8.53 2.57 3.16
N ALA A 147 -9.76 2.39 2.70
CA ALA A 147 -10.97 2.82 3.42
C ALA A 147 -11.12 2.09 4.77
N ILE A 148 -10.87 0.78 4.81
CA ILE A 148 -10.93 -0.02 6.05
C ILE A 148 -9.86 0.43 7.04
N MET A 149 -8.61 0.67 6.58
CA MET A 149 -7.52 1.10 7.44
C MET A 149 -7.70 2.50 8.02
N THR A 150 -8.41 3.39 7.31
CA THR A 150 -8.61 4.76 7.77
C THR A 150 -9.82 4.92 8.66
N SER A 151 -10.89 4.14 8.43
CA SER A 151 -12.17 4.27 9.14
C SER A 151 -12.33 3.33 10.35
N TYR A 152 -11.83 2.09 10.29
CA TYR A 152 -12.15 1.10 11.34
C TYR A 152 -11.35 1.32 12.63
N PRO A 153 -10.02 1.54 12.57
CA PRO A 153 -9.22 1.69 13.78
C PRO A 153 -9.62 2.96 14.57
N PRO A 154 -9.57 2.92 15.91
CA PRO A 154 -9.72 4.12 16.73
C PRO A 154 -8.55 5.10 16.49
N PRO A 155 -8.76 6.43 16.57
CA PRO A 155 -7.73 7.42 16.25
C PRO A 155 -6.38 7.23 16.96
N HIS A 156 -6.42 6.79 18.22
CA HIS A 156 -5.24 6.60 19.06
C HIS A 156 -4.46 5.29 18.81
N ARG A 157 -4.97 4.36 17.97
CA ARG A 157 -4.29 3.09 17.63
C ARG A 157 -4.13 2.84 16.14
N LYS A 158 -4.38 3.82 15.27
CA LYS A 158 -4.28 3.66 13.80
C LYS A 158 -2.97 3.01 13.34
N GLY A 159 -1.83 3.43 13.89
CA GLY A 159 -0.51 2.88 13.54
C GLY A 159 -0.34 1.39 13.85
N THR A 160 -0.86 0.91 14.99
CA THR A 160 -0.82 -0.51 15.36
C THR A 160 -1.60 -1.36 14.36
N PHE A 161 -2.79 -0.90 13.96
CA PHE A 161 -3.65 -1.62 13.01
C PHE A 161 -3.01 -1.69 11.61
N ILE A 162 -2.42 -0.58 11.15
CA ILE A 162 -1.66 -0.53 9.90
C ILE A 162 -0.48 -1.50 9.95
N SER A 163 0.27 -1.55 11.05
CA SER A 163 1.42 -2.45 11.22
C SER A 163 1.03 -3.93 11.21
N ILE A 164 -0.09 -4.29 11.85
CA ILE A 164 -0.65 -5.64 11.82
C ILE A 164 -1.02 -6.04 10.39
N PHE A 165 -1.74 -5.16 9.67
CA PHE A 165 -2.11 -5.39 8.27
C PHE A 165 -0.89 -5.68 7.39
N TRP A 166 0.11 -4.80 7.42
CA TRP A 166 1.31 -4.94 6.59
C TRP A 166 2.12 -6.19 6.94
N SER A 167 2.16 -6.56 8.22
CA SER A 167 2.81 -7.80 8.66
C SER A 167 2.12 -9.04 8.08
N ILE A 168 0.79 -9.11 8.13
CA ILE A 168 0.02 -10.23 7.57
C ILE A 168 0.16 -10.25 6.05
N PHE A 169 0.03 -9.11 5.37
CA PHE A 169 0.15 -9.02 3.92
C PHE A 169 1.51 -9.51 3.41
N ASN A 170 2.62 -9.03 4.00
CA ASN A 170 3.97 -9.42 3.58
C ASN A 170 4.29 -10.88 3.87
N LEU A 171 3.66 -11.48 4.88
CA LEU A 171 3.72 -12.91 5.11
C LEU A 171 3.22 -13.71 3.88
N GLY A 172 2.34 -13.12 3.07
CA GLY A 172 1.85 -13.72 1.82
C GLY A 172 2.96 -13.89 0.80
N GLY A 173 3.84 -12.89 0.66
CA GLY A 173 5.03 -13.01 -0.19
C GLY A 173 6.01 -14.09 0.30
N VAL A 174 6.16 -14.21 1.63
CA VAL A 174 6.99 -15.25 2.27
C VAL A 174 6.43 -16.65 2.01
N ILE A 175 5.18 -16.92 2.39
CA ILE A 175 4.57 -18.24 2.17
C ILE A 175 4.45 -18.56 0.68
N GLY A 176 4.08 -17.57 -0.12
CA GLY A 176 3.99 -17.72 -1.56
C GLY A 176 5.34 -18.02 -2.23
N GLY A 177 6.46 -17.56 -1.67
CA GLY A 177 7.81 -17.95 -2.11
C GLY A 177 8.24 -19.34 -1.65
N LEU A 178 7.76 -19.81 -0.49
CA LEU A 178 8.03 -21.16 0.02
C LEU A 178 7.34 -22.26 -0.80
N ILE A 179 6.10 -22.02 -1.27
CA ILE A 179 5.35 -22.97 -2.10
C ILE A 179 6.16 -23.45 -3.32
N PRO A 180 6.64 -22.58 -4.23
CA PRO A 180 7.43 -23.01 -5.38
C PRO A 180 8.79 -23.58 -4.98
N PHE A 181 9.41 -23.10 -3.89
CA PHE A 181 10.66 -23.68 -3.38
C PHE A 181 10.47 -25.15 -2.99
N ILE A 182 9.42 -25.48 -2.23
CA ILE A 182 9.13 -26.85 -1.78
C ILE A 182 8.68 -27.72 -2.96
N LEU A 183 7.72 -27.23 -3.76
CA LEU A 183 7.15 -28.00 -4.86
C LEU A 183 8.14 -28.26 -6.01
N ASN A 184 9.14 -27.38 -6.19
CA ASN A 184 10.18 -27.55 -7.20
C ASN A 184 11.54 -27.95 -6.60
N TYR A 185 11.59 -28.36 -5.33
CA TYR A 185 12.85 -28.66 -4.63
C TYR A 185 13.70 -29.71 -5.36
N ASN A 186 13.04 -30.75 -5.89
CA ASN A 186 13.67 -31.88 -6.59
C ASN A 186 13.89 -31.63 -8.09
N ARG A 187 13.47 -30.48 -8.64
CA ARG A 187 13.64 -30.15 -10.06
C ARG A 187 14.82 -29.19 -10.24
N THR A 188 15.88 -29.69 -10.88
CA THR A 188 17.13 -28.94 -11.12
C THR A 188 17.18 -28.28 -12.51
N SER A 189 16.30 -28.66 -13.44
CA SER A 189 16.23 -28.09 -14.79
C SER A 189 15.37 -26.82 -14.86
N ALA A 190 15.76 -25.87 -15.72
CA ALA A 190 15.04 -24.62 -15.94
C ALA A 190 13.74 -24.88 -16.73
N VAL A 191 12.65 -25.13 -16.01
CA VAL A 191 11.30 -25.30 -16.57
C VAL A 191 10.39 -24.21 -16.00
N SER A 192 9.35 -23.83 -16.73
CA SER A 192 8.28 -22.98 -16.18
C SER A 192 7.70 -23.60 -14.90
N VAL A 193 7.10 -22.73 -14.08
CA VAL A 193 6.41 -23.14 -12.86
C VAL A 193 5.37 -24.21 -13.20
N ASN A 194 5.38 -25.31 -12.45
CA ASN A 194 4.45 -26.42 -12.64
C ASN A 194 3.00 -25.97 -12.42
N ASP A 195 2.08 -26.58 -13.14
CA ASP A 195 0.64 -26.35 -13.05
C ASP A 195 0.14 -26.44 -11.61
N GLY A 196 0.68 -27.37 -10.82
CA GLY A 196 0.36 -27.52 -9.40
C GLY A 196 0.63 -26.26 -8.55
N THR A 197 1.65 -25.46 -8.89
CA THR A 197 1.92 -24.19 -8.19
C THR A 197 0.90 -23.12 -8.60
N TYR A 198 0.54 -23.02 -9.88
CA TYR A 198 -0.52 -22.12 -10.33
C TYR A 198 -1.88 -22.48 -9.70
N ILE A 199 -2.22 -23.77 -9.65
CA ILE A 199 -3.44 -24.28 -9.01
C ILE A 199 -3.43 -23.96 -7.51
N ALA A 200 -2.29 -24.14 -6.83
CA ALA A 200 -2.17 -23.77 -5.42
C ALA A 200 -2.42 -22.27 -5.19
N PHE A 201 -1.79 -21.40 -6.00
CA PHE A 201 -2.03 -19.96 -5.92
C PHE A 201 -3.48 -19.59 -6.23
N MET A 202 -4.09 -20.20 -7.25
CA MET A 202 -5.50 -20.00 -7.56
C MET A 202 -6.41 -20.38 -6.38
N ALA A 203 -6.13 -21.50 -5.70
CA ALA A 203 -6.90 -21.92 -4.53
C ALA A 203 -6.78 -20.91 -3.37
N PHE A 204 -5.59 -20.40 -3.08
CA PHE A 204 -5.40 -19.33 -2.09
C PHE A 204 -6.12 -18.04 -2.49
N MET A 205 -5.96 -17.60 -3.73
CA MET A 205 -6.62 -16.39 -4.24
C MET A 205 -8.15 -16.51 -4.21
N ALA A 206 -8.71 -17.67 -4.57
CA ALA A 206 -10.15 -17.94 -4.50
C ALA A 206 -10.65 -17.96 -3.05
N LEU A 207 -9.89 -18.55 -2.12
CA LEU A 207 -10.18 -18.48 -0.69
C LEU A 207 -10.17 -17.02 -0.20
N GLY A 208 -9.18 -16.23 -0.61
CA GLY A 208 -9.13 -14.79 -0.31
C GLY A 208 -10.36 -14.04 -0.83
N ALA A 209 -10.80 -14.34 -2.05
CA ALA A 209 -12.03 -13.76 -2.61
C ALA A 209 -13.27 -14.13 -1.79
N VAL A 210 -13.42 -15.38 -1.35
CA VAL A 210 -14.54 -15.79 -0.48
C VAL A 210 -14.45 -15.11 0.89
N LEU A 211 -13.26 -15.03 1.49
CA LEU A 211 -13.04 -14.35 2.77
C LEU A 211 -13.38 -12.85 2.70
N SER A 212 -13.23 -12.21 1.54
CA SER A 212 -13.61 -10.81 1.36
C SER A 212 -15.11 -10.54 1.59
N LEU A 213 -15.97 -11.56 1.43
CA LEU A 213 -17.41 -11.45 1.70
C LEU A 213 -17.72 -11.30 3.19
N ALA A 214 -16.84 -11.78 4.07
CA ALA A 214 -16.97 -11.66 5.51
C ALA A 214 -16.59 -10.26 6.03
N ILE A 215 -16.09 -9.37 5.16
CA ILE A 215 -15.80 -7.98 5.51
C ILE A 215 -17.12 -7.23 5.70
N LEU A 216 -17.25 -6.60 6.85
CA LEU A 216 -18.43 -5.85 7.24
C LEU A 216 -18.30 -4.41 6.74
N PRO A 217 -19.42 -3.73 6.41
CA PRO A 217 -19.40 -2.30 6.11
C PRO A 217 -19.07 -1.46 7.36
N PRO A 218 -18.55 -0.23 7.21
CA PRO A 218 -18.18 0.64 8.33
C PRO A 218 -19.31 0.86 9.33
N SER A 219 -20.56 0.89 8.85
CA SER A 219 -21.74 1.06 9.68
C SER A 219 -21.98 -0.10 10.65
N GLN A 220 -21.48 -1.30 10.36
CA GLN A 220 -21.65 -2.50 11.19
C GLN A 220 -20.44 -2.78 12.09
N VAL A 221 -19.37 -2.00 11.98
CA VAL A 221 -18.17 -2.14 12.80
C VAL A 221 -18.31 -1.27 14.04
N ILE A 222 -18.27 -1.92 15.21
CA ILE A 222 -18.44 -1.30 16.52
C ILE A 222 -17.08 -1.39 17.21
N ARG A 223 -16.49 -0.24 17.50
CA ARG A 223 -15.22 -0.12 18.22
C ARG A 223 -15.38 -0.56 19.68
N ASP A 224 -14.26 -0.78 20.35
CA ASP A 224 -14.23 -1.23 21.74
C ASP A 224 -14.85 -0.20 22.71
N ASP A 225 -14.91 1.06 22.30
CA ASP A 225 -15.56 2.18 23.00
C ASP A 225 -17.07 2.31 22.69
N GLY A 226 -17.65 1.38 21.94
CA GLY A 226 -19.06 1.43 21.52
C GLY A 226 -19.33 2.34 20.30
N SER A 227 -18.37 3.16 19.89
CA SER A 227 -18.52 4.04 18.73
C SER A 227 -18.51 3.25 17.42
N ARG A 228 -19.21 3.74 16.39
CA ARG A 228 -19.17 3.13 15.05
C ARG A 228 -18.00 3.67 14.22
N ALA A 229 -17.46 2.83 13.34
CA ALA A 229 -16.26 3.13 12.56
C ALA A 229 -16.37 4.41 11.70
N ALA A 230 -17.55 4.78 11.16
CA ALA A 230 -17.82 6.16 10.70
C ALA A 230 -19.25 6.36 10.20
N THR A 231 -19.76 7.59 10.41
CA THR A 231 -20.71 8.30 9.56
C THR A 231 -19.91 8.89 8.38
N VAL A 232 -19.97 8.26 7.20
CA VAL A 232 -19.25 8.73 6.01
C VAL A 232 -19.88 10.04 5.53
N LYS A 233 -19.15 11.17 5.63
CA LYS A 233 -19.49 12.37 4.85
C LYS A 233 -19.05 12.11 3.41
N TYR A 234 -20.00 11.73 2.57
CA TYR A 234 -19.74 11.50 1.15
C TYR A 234 -19.43 12.83 0.46
N SER A 235 -18.17 13.03 0.06
CA SER A 235 -17.81 13.97 -1.00
C SER A 235 -18.31 13.41 -2.33
N SER A 236 -18.82 14.26 -3.21
CA SER A 236 -19.30 13.80 -4.53
C SER A 236 -18.13 13.20 -5.34
N ALA A 237 -18.37 12.12 -6.10
CA ALA A 237 -17.30 11.50 -6.90
C ALA A 237 -16.66 12.50 -7.89
N ALA A 238 -17.43 13.47 -8.39
CA ALA A 238 -16.94 14.53 -9.25
C ALA A 238 -16.02 15.52 -8.51
N SER A 239 -16.33 15.89 -7.27
CA SER A 239 -15.43 16.72 -6.45
C SER A 239 -14.15 15.98 -6.10
N GLU A 240 -14.21 14.68 -5.80
CA GLU A 240 -13.01 13.87 -5.59
C GLU A 240 -12.10 13.83 -6.82
N VAL A 241 -12.66 13.57 -8.01
CA VAL A 241 -11.87 13.56 -9.25
C VAL A 241 -11.25 14.94 -9.52
N ALA A 242 -12.00 16.02 -9.30
CA ALA A 242 -11.49 17.39 -9.48
C ALA A 242 -10.35 17.71 -8.51
N GLU A 243 -10.47 17.36 -7.22
CA GLU A 243 -9.39 17.57 -6.24
C GLU A 243 -8.16 16.71 -6.55
N ILE A 244 -8.34 15.48 -7.04
CA ILE A 244 -7.21 14.64 -7.47
C ILE A 244 -6.52 15.23 -8.69
N LEU A 245 -7.26 15.76 -9.66
CA LEU A 245 -6.66 16.45 -10.82
C LEU A 245 -5.85 17.68 -10.41
N ARG A 246 -6.30 18.41 -9.38
CA ARG A 246 -5.52 19.53 -8.80
C ARG A 246 -4.21 19.07 -8.12
N LEU A 247 -4.08 17.81 -7.73
CA LEU A 247 -2.80 17.31 -7.19
C LEU A 247 -1.70 17.30 -8.25
N PHE A 248 -2.03 17.12 -9.52
CA PHE A 248 -1.05 17.16 -10.62
C PHE A 248 -0.47 18.56 -10.85
N THR A 249 -1.06 19.61 -10.28
CA THR A 249 -0.53 20.99 -10.33
C THR A 249 0.03 21.46 -8.99
N ASN A 250 -0.06 20.63 -7.94
CA ASN A 250 0.44 20.99 -6.61
C ASN A 250 1.97 20.82 -6.55
N TRP A 251 2.69 21.91 -6.27
CA TRP A 251 4.15 21.92 -6.21
C TRP A 251 4.73 20.88 -5.22
N LYS A 252 4.05 20.61 -4.10
CA LYS A 252 4.48 19.61 -3.12
C LYS A 252 4.46 18.20 -3.71
N MET A 253 3.41 17.90 -4.47
CA MET A 253 3.21 16.59 -5.10
C MET A 253 4.14 16.41 -6.31
N LEU A 254 4.39 17.49 -7.07
CA LEU A 254 5.34 17.48 -8.18
C LEU A 254 6.77 17.14 -7.72
N LEU A 255 7.19 17.59 -6.53
CA LEU A 255 8.48 17.21 -5.97
C LEU A 255 8.57 15.73 -5.56
N ILE A 256 7.43 15.09 -5.24
CA ILE A 256 7.33 13.66 -4.92
C ILE A 256 7.29 12.80 -6.18
N VAL A 257 6.89 13.33 -7.35
CA VAL A 257 6.72 12.55 -8.59
C VAL A 257 7.93 11.66 -8.93
N PRO A 258 9.20 12.14 -8.89
CA PRO A 258 10.33 11.28 -9.20
C PRO A 258 10.48 10.11 -8.22
N ALA A 259 10.22 10.35 -6.92
CA ALA A 259 10.25 9.32 -5.89
C ALA A 259 9.13 8.29 -6.10
N SER A 260 7.91 8.76 -6.39
CA SER A 260 6.78 7.89 -6.73
C SER A 260 7.10 7.02 -7.94
N TRP A 261 7.60 7.62 -9.02
CA TRP A 261 7.93 6.94 -10.26
C TRP A 261 8.99 5.86 -10.06
N ALA A 262 10.04 6.16 -9.29
CA ALA A 262 11.10 5.22 -8.96
C ALA A 262 10.62 4.04 -8.09
N GLY A 263 9.59 4.24 -7.26
CA GLY A 263 9.18 3.32 -6.19
C GLY A 263 8.74 1.91 -6.63
N ASN A 264 8.42 1.69 -7.90
CA ASN A 264 8.18 0.35 -8.47
C ASN A 264 8.99 0.10 -9.76
N PHE A 265 9.76 1.06 -10.24
CA PHE A 265 10.49 0.94 -11.51
C PHE A 265 11.59 -0.12 -11.44
N PHE A 266 12.15 -0.35 -10.25
CA PHE A 266 13.21 -1.34 -10.03
C PHE A 266 12.73 -2.79 -10.03
N TYR A 267 11.42 -3.06 -9.91
CA TYR A 267 10.93 -4.43 -9.77
C TYR A 267 11.21 -5.29 -11.01
N SER A 268 11.11 -4.73 -12.22
CA SER A 268 11.46 -5.47 -13.44
C SER A 268 12.91 -5.91 -13.42
N TYR A 269 13.82 -5.01 -13.04
CA TYR A 269 15.23 -5.31 -12.89
C TYR A 269 15.50 -6.34 -11.79
N GLN A 270 14.94 -6.16 -10.59
CA GLN A 270 15.21 -7.07 -9.47
C GLN A 270 14.61 -8.46 -9.71
N PHE A 271 13.36 -8.56 -10.14
CA PHE A 271 12.67 -9.85 -10.26
C PHE A 271 13.03 -10.60 -11.54
N ASN A 272 13.07 -9.95 -12.71
CA ASN A 272 13.42 -10.65 -13.95
C ASN A 272 14.93 -10.76 -14.13
N ASN A 273 15.64 -9.65 -13.98
CA ASN A 273 17.05 -9.59 -14.38
C ASN A 273 18.01 -10.10 -13.33
N VAL A 274 17.72 -9.89 -12.04
CA VAL A 274 18.50 -10.48 -10.96
C VAL A 274 17.93 -11.85 -10.60
N ASN A 275 16.65 -11.95 -10.22
CA ASN A 275 16.13 -13.21 -9.67
C ASN A 275 15.83 -14.29 -10.74
N GLY A 276 15.23 -13.90 -11.87
CA GLY A 276 14.83 -14.82 -12.94
C GLY A 276 15.98 -15.29 -13.84
N LYS A 277 16.94 -14.41 -14.12
CA LYS A 277 18.09 -14.69 -14.99
C LYS A 277 19.25 -15.39 -14.27
N LEU A 278 19.61 -14.96 -13.05
CA LEU A 278 20.79 -15.52 -12.35
C LEU A 278 20.50 -16.85 -11.65
N PHE A 279 19.26 -17.07 -11.18
CA PHE A 279 18.94 -18.19 -10.30
C PHE A 279 17.95 -19.16 -10.93
N ASN A 280 18.00 -20.42 -10.49
CA ASN A 280 16.98 -21.42 -10.84
C ASN A 280 15.69 -21.22 -10.02
N LEU A 281 14.55 -21.75 -10.50
CA LEU A 281 13.24 -21.49 -9.89
C LEU A 281 13.19 -21.77 -8.38
N ARG A 282 13.84 -22.84 -7.91
CA ARG A 282 13.89 -23.15 -6.47
C ARG A 282 14.62 -22.05 -5.70
N THR A 283 15.78 -21.62 -6.19
CA THR A 283 16.58 -20.57 -5.57
C THR A 283 15.89 -19.22 -5.69
N SER A 284 15.20 -18.94 -6.80
CA SER A 284 14.38 -17.73 -6.97
C SER A 284 13.22 -17.68 -5.96
N GLY A 285 12.59 -18.82 -5.68
CA GLY A 285 11.58 -18.94 -4.62
C GLY A 285 12.16 -18.67 -3.22
N LEU A 286 13.34 -19.24 -2.91
CA LEU A 286 14.05 -19.00 -1.65
C LEU A 286 14.47 -17.52 -1.51
N ASN A 287 15.05 -16.95 -2.55
CA ASN A 287 15.41 -15.53 -2.62
C ASN A 287 14.20 -14.64 -2.35
N ASN A 288 13.04 -15.00 -2.92
CA ASN A 288 11.80 -14.27 -2.71
C ASN A 288 11.37 -14.27 -1.24
N VAL A 289 11.48 -15.40 -0.53
CA VAL A 289 11.21 -15.50 0.91
C VAL A 289 12.05 -14.48 1.70
N PHE A 290 13.34 -14.46 1.43
CA PHE A 290 14.27 -13.55 2.11
C PHE A 290 14.10 -12.09 1.69
N TYR A 291 13.70 -11.82 0.44
CA TYR A 291 13.36 -10.47 -0.03
C TYR A 291 12.19 -9.88 0.76
N TRP A 292 11.07 -10.61 0.85
CA TRP A 292 9.90 -10.13 1.61
C TRP A 292 10.16 -10.09 3.12
N GLY A 293 10.97 -11.02 3.64
CA GLY A 293 11.44 -10.96 5.04
C GLY A 293 12.31 -9.74 5.32
N ALA A 294 13.26 -9.42 4.43
CA ALA A 294 14.06 -8.21 4.50
C ALA A 294 13.19 -6.95 4.44
N GLN A 295 12.13 -6.98 3.63
CA GLN A 295 11.21 -5.87 3.50
C GLN A 295 10.53 -5.54 4.84
N MET A 296 10.12 -6.57 5.60
CA MET A 296 9.57 -6.39 6.94
C MET A 296 10.60 -5.75 7.90
N LEU A 297 11.84 -6.22 7.87
CA LEU A 297 12.92 -5.67 8.71
C LEU A 297 13.25 -4.22 8.36
N GLY A 298 13.32 -3.89 7.06
CA GLY A 298 13.64 -2.55 6.58
C GLY A 298 12.55 -1.53 6.94
N SER A 299 11.29 -1.93 6.83
CA SER A 299 10.16 -1.07 7.23
C SER A 299 10.16 -0.79 8.73
N LEU A 300 10.39 -1.81 9.56
CA LEU A 300 10.49 -1.65 11.02
C LEU A 300 11.69 -0.79 11.43
N GLY A 301 12.86 -1.04 10.82
CA GLY A 301 14.08 -0.30 11.12
C GLY A 301 13.97 1.18 10.79
N LEU A 302 13.45 1.52 9.61
CA LEU A 302 13.26 2.91 9.23
C LEU A 302 12.10 3.57 9.99
N GLY A 303 11.01 2.85 10.24
CA GLY A 303 9.91 3.35 11.06
C GLY A 303 10.40 3.76 12.45
N TYR A 304 11.21 2.93 13.11
CA TYR A 304 11.82 3.27 14.39
C TYR A 304 12.73 4.51 14.31
N LEU A 305 13.54 4.61 13.25
CA LEU A 305 14.41 5.77 13.03
C LEU A 305 13.59 7.07 12.91
N LEU A 306 12.53 7.05 12.10
CA LEU A 306 11.71 8.22 11.81
C LEU A 306 10.79 8.61 12.98
N ASP A 307 10.36 7.66 13.81
CA ASP A 307 9.39 7.92 14.87
C ASP A 307 10.04 8.23 16.24
N PHE A 308 11.20 7.64 16.56
CA PHE A 308 11.76 7.69 17.91
C PHE A 308 13.16 8.32 18.02
N SER A 309 13.87 8.57 16.92
CA SER A 309 15.30 8.93 17.04
C SER A 309 15.59 10.38 17.42
N PHE A 310 14.68 11.34 17.12
CA PHE A 310 14.94 12.76 17.37
C PHE A 310 13.68 13.51 17.82
N ASN A 311 13.81 14.70 18.41
CA ASN A 311 12.63 15.50 18.81
C ASN A 311 12.06 16.39 17.68
N SER A 312 12.86 16.77 16.68
CA SER A 312 12.38 17.58 15.53
C SER A 312 11.88 16.69 14.39
N ARG A 313 10.70 17.01 13.86
CA ARG A 313 10.11 16.35 12.69
C ARG A 313 10.98 16.56 11.45
N ARG A 314 11.54 17.77 11.27
CA ARG A 314 12.47 18.06 10.17
C ARG A 314 13.77 17.26 10.26
N LEU A 315 14.37 17.17 11.45
CA LEU A 315 15.61 16.42 11.63
C LEU A 315 15.43 14.93 11.33
N ARG A 316 14.31 14.33 11.77
CA ARG A 316 13.94 12.94 11.43
C ARG A 316 13.90 12.74 9.91
N GLY A 317 13.28 13.66 9.19
CA GLY A 317 13.20 13.63 7.73
C GLY A 317 14.59 13.68 7.07
N PHE A 318 15.46 14.61 7.48
CA PHE A 318 16.82 14.68 6.91
C PHE A 318 17.66 13.45 7.20
N VAL A 319 17.63 12.93 8.42
CA VAL A 319 18.38 11.74 8.80
C VAL A 319 17.84 10.52 8.06
N GLY A 320 16.52 10.37 7.95
CA GLY A 320 15.88 9.32 7.17
C GLY A 320 16.29 9.34 5.70
N ILE A 321 16.25 10.51 5.05
CA ILE A 321 16.69 10.67 3.66
C ILE A 321 18.18 10.35 3.53
N ALA A 322 19.02 10.84 4.45
CA ALA A 322 20.46 10.57 4.42
C ALA A 322 20.77 9.07 4.53
N VAL A 323 20.20 8.38 5.50
CA VAL A 323 20.38 6.93 5.71
C VAL A 323 19.94 6.14 4.46
N VAL A 324 18.74 6.42 3.95
CA VAL A 324 18.24 5.72 2.76
C VAL A 324 19.08 6.03 1.53
N SER A 325 19.53 7.28 1.35
CA SER A 325 20.36 7.67 0.19
C SER A 325 21.73 6.98 0.17
N VAL A 326 22.38 6.87 1.33
CA VAL A 326 23.68 6.19 1.47
C VAL A 326 23.53 4.69 1.24
N LEU A 327 22.55 4.06 1.88
CA LEU A 327 22.28 2.63 1.70
C LEU A 327 21.89 2.32 0.24
N SER A 328 21.03 3.15 -0.36
CA SER A 328 20.64 3.02 -1.77
C SER A 328 21.85 3.07 -2.69
N THR A 329 22.72 4.07 -2.52
CA THR A 329 23.92 4.23 -3.33
C THR A 329 24.86 3.04 -3.17
N ALA A 330 25.06 2.55 -1.94
CA ALA A 330 25.90 1.38 -1.68
C ALA A 330 25.34 0.10 -2.32
N ILE A 331 24.03 -0.13 -2.23
CA ILE A 331 23.37 -1.32 -2.77
C ILE A 331 23.37 -1.29 -4.30
N TRP A 332 23.06 -0.14 -4.92
CA TRP A 332 23.11 0.01 -6.39
C TRP A 332 24.55 -0.09 -6.92
N ALA A 333 25.55 0.43 -6.21
CA ALA A 333 26.95 0.24 -6.55
C ALA A 333 27.36 -1.24 -6.47
N GLY A 334 26.91 -1.96 -5.43
CA GLY A 334 27.06 -3.41 -5.32
C GLY A 334 26.36 -4.16 -6.46
N GLY A 335 25.19 -3.68 -6.87
CA GLY A 335 24.45 -4.14 -8.04
C GLY A 335 25.24 -4.00 -9.33
N LEU A 336 25.86 -2.83 -9.55
CA LEU A 336 26.70 -2.58 -10.72
C LEU A 336 27.94 -3.48 -10.72
N ALA A 337 28.61 -3.60 -9.58
CA ALA A 337 29.78 -4.47 -9.44
C ALA A 337 29.44 -5.95 -9.70
N ASN A 338 28.26 -6.40 -9.28
CA ASN A 338 27.77 -7.74 -9.60
C ASN A 338 27.43 -7.86 -11.09
N GLN A 339 26.73 -6.87 -11.65
CA GLN A 339 26.30 -6.87 -13.06
C GLN A 339 27.48 -6.89 -14.04
N LEU A 340 28.56 -6.19 -13.73
CA LEU A 340 29.78 -6.18 -14.54
C LEU A 340 30.48 -7.55 -14.61
N LYS A 341 30.27 -8.44 -13.62
CA LYS A 341 30.86 -9.78 -13.61
C LYS A 341 30.15 -10.76 -14.55
N TYR A 342 28.87 -10.56 -14.85
CA TYR A 342 28.04 -11.50 -15.62
C TYR A 342 27.68 -11.01 -17.03
N ASN A 343 28.16 -9.85 -17.46
CA ASN A 343 27.80 -9.25 -18.74
C ASN A 343 28.39 -9.98 -19.98
N ASN A 344 29.24 -10.99 -19.79
CA ASN A 344 30.06 -11.58 -20.84
C ASN A 344 29.82 -13.07 -21.15
N GLU A 345 28.91 -13.78 -20.48
CA GLU A 345 28.70 -15.21 -20.79
C GLU A 345 27.23 -15.57 -20.99
N GLU A 346 26.88 -15.88 -22.23
CA GLU A 346 25.60 -16.43 -22.69
C GLU A 346 25.37 -17.88 -22.21
N SER A 347 26.21 -18.41 -21.31
CA SER A 347 26.25 -19.85 -20.99
C SER A 347 26.66 -20.18 -19.54
N SER A 348 26.25 -19.40 -18.53
CA SER A 348 26.43 -19.84 -17.14
C SER A 348 25.20 -20.61 -16.68
N GLU A 349 25.40 -21.85 -16.21
CA GLU A 349 24.39 -22.61 -15.48
C GLU A 349 23.75 -21.72 -14.40
N LYS A 350 22.42 -21.78 -14.28
CA LYS A 350 21.68 -20.99 -13.29
C LYS A 350 22.21 -21.30 -11.89
N LEU A 351 22.50 -20.27 -11.10
CA LEU A 351 23.01 -20.42 -9.75
C LEU A 351 21.98 -21.10 -8.86
N ASP A 352 22.48 -22.05 -8.09
CA ASP A 352 21.71 -22.82 -7.13
C ASP A 352 22.11 -22.42 -5.70
N PHE A 353 21.15 -22.42 -4.78
CA PHE A 353 21.39 -22.15 -3.36
C PHE A 353 22.44 -23.08 -2.72
N LYS A 354 22.72 -24.24 -3.31
CA LYS A 354 23.77 -25.17 -2.85
C LYS A 354 25.18 -24.78 -3.29
N ASN A 355 25.33 -23.87 -4.25
CA ASN A 355 26.64 -23.45 -4.75
C ASN A 355 27.23 -22.36 -3.85
N PRO A 356 28.53 -22.43 -3.49
CA PRO A 356 29.16 -21.41 -2.64
C PRO A 356 29.18 -20.01 -3.29
N ALA A 357 29.08 -19.91 -4.62
CA ALA A 357 28.93 -18.67 -5.36
C ALA A 357 27.58 -17.96 -5.15
N PHE A 358 26.61 -18.60 -4.49
CA PHE A 358 25.28 -18.05 -4.18
C PHE A 358 25.31 -16.88 -3.20
N ALA A 359 26.22 -16.90 -2.22
CA ALA A 359 26.16 -16.00 -1.07
C ALA A 359 26.23 -14.50 -1.44
N GLY A 360 27.07 -14.13 -2.41
CA GLY A 360 27.21 -12.73 -2.85
C GLY A 360 25.93 -12.18 -3.50
N PRO A 361 25.46 -12.78 -4.61
CA PRO A 361 24.21 -12.40 -5.26
C PRO A 361 22.98 -12.49 -4.33
N PHE A 362 22.96 -13.43 -3.40
CA PHE A 362 21.89 -13.55 -2.39
C PHE A 362 21.85 -12.36 -1.43
N VAL A 363 22.99 -11.97 -0.85
CA VAL A 363 23.05 -10.81 0.07
C VAL A 363 22.66 -9.53 -0.66
N LEU A 364 23.05 -9.37 -1.93
CA LEU A 364 22.60 -8.25 -2.76
C LEU A 364 21.07 -8.26 -2.94
N TYR A 365 20.48 -9.41 -3.23
CA TYR A 365 19.03 -9.54 -3.41
C TYR A 365 18.25 -9.29 -2.11
N PHE A 366 18.73 -9.80 -0.98
CA PHE A 366 18.19 -9.47 0.35
C PHE A 366 18.25 -7.95 0.61
N SER A 367 19.37 -7.32 0.25
CA SER A 367 19.59 -5.88 0.42
C SER A 367 18.65 -5.04 -0.46
N TYR A 368 18.29 -5.50 -1.67
CA TYR A 368 17.26 -4.86 -2.49
C TYR A 368 15.90 -4.83 -1.78
N GLY A 369 15.47 -5.94 -1.17
CA GLY A 369 14.20 -5.99 -0.42
C GLY A 369 14.19 -5.08 0.81
N LEU A 370 15.32 -5.00 1.52
CA LEU A 370 15.53 -4.05 2.61
C LEU A 370 15.39 -2.60 2.11
N LEU A 371 16.08 -2.26 1.02
CA LEU A 371 16.09 -0.92 0.45
C LEU A 371 14.70 -0.49 -0.05
N ASP A 372 13.98 -1.39 -0.73
CA ASP A 372 12.61 -1.16 -1.19
C ASP A 372 11.70 -0.74 -0.02
N ALA A 373 11.71 -1.50 1.07
CA ALA A 373 10.93 -1.16 2.25
C ALA A 373 11.28 0.20 2.84
N MET A 374 12.58 0.46 3.00
CA MET A 374 13.06 1.72 3.55
C MET A 374 12.66 2.89 2.64
N PHE A 375 12.82 2.75 1.33
CA PHE A 375 12.44 3.79 0.38
C PHE A 375 10.93 4.06 0.40
N GLN A 376 10.09 3.02 0.40
CA GLN A 376 8.65 3.19 0.47
C GLN A 376 8.19 3.79 1.80
N SER A 377 8.71 3.31 2.94
CA SER A 377 8.39 3.85 4.26
C SER A 377 8.82 5.32 4.38
N LEU A 378 9.96 5.72 3.81
CA LEU A 378 10.38 7.12 3.75
C LEU A 378 9.38 7.98 2.97
N CYS A 379 8.98 7.54 1.78
CA CYS A 379 8.03 8.28 0.95
C CYS A 379 6.68 8.44 1.66
N TYR A 380 6.17 7.38 2.29
CA TYR A 380 4.93 7.43 3.06
C TYR A 380 5.02 8.35 4.27
N TRP A 381 6.15 8.33 4.99
CA TRP A 381 6.39 9.24 6.10
C TRP A 381 6.43 10.70 5.64
N VAL A 382 7.09 11.00 4.52
CA VAL A 382 7.12 12.36 3.95
C VAL A 382 5.70 12.79 3.58
N ILE A 383 4.93 11.94 2.89
CA ILE A 383 3.52 12.21 2.56
C ILE A 383 2.69 12.47 3.83
N GLY A 384 2.89 11.66 4.88
CA GLY A 384 2.27 11.84 6.19
C GLY A 384 2.64 13.15 6.88
N ALA A 385 3.85 13.66 6.64
CA ALA A 385 4.30 14.93 7.20
C ALA A 385 3.77 16.16 6.43
N LEU A 386 3.15 15.99 5.25
CA LEU A 386 2.64 17.10 4.43
C LEU A 386 1.19 17.52 4.76
N ALA A 387 0.40 16.64 5.37
CA ALA A 387 -1.01 16.85 5.64
C ALA A 387 -1.43 16.15 6.94
N ASP A 388 -2.16 16.87 7.79
CA ASP A 388 -2.67 16.35 9.06
C ASP A 388 -4.12 15.81 8.94
N ASP A 389 -4.83 16.15 7.86
CA ASP A 389 -6.20 15.70 7.59
C ASP A 389 -6.23 14.39 6.78
N SER A 390 -7.05 13.45 7.24
CA SER A 390 -7.13 12.11 6.66
C SER A 390 -7.61 12.10 5.19
N GLU A 391 -8.34 13.12 4.77
CA GLU A 391 -8.89 13.23 3.42
C GLU A 391 -7.79 13.61 2.41
N THR A 392 -7.05 14.69 2.67
CA THR A 392 -5.89 15.08 1.83
C THR A 392 -4.81 14.01 1.83
N LEU A 393 -4.53 13.38 2.98
CA LEU A 393 -3.54 12.31 3.07
C LEU A 393 -3.90 11.10 2.19
N SER A 394 -5.19 10.74 2.16
CA SER A 394 -5.71 9.68 1.28
C SER A 394 -5.49 10.03 -0.20
N ARG A 395 -5.80 11.27 -0.60
CA ARG A 395 -5.59 11.73 -1.99
C ARG A 395 -4.10 11.76 -2.36
N TYR A 396 -3.22 12.20 -1.47
CA TYR A 396 -1.76 12.20 -1.70
C TYR A 396 -1.21 10.78 -1.85
N SER A 397 -1.66 9.84 -1.01
CA SER A 397 -1.30 8.43 -1.13
C SER A 397 -1.82 7.81 -2.44
N GLY A 398 -3.04 8.16 -2.87
CA GLY A 398 -3.59 7.74 -4.16
C GLY A 398 -2.78 8.25 -5.35
N PHE A 399 -2.40 9.53 -5.34
CA PHE A 399 -1.50 10.12 -6.34
C PHE A 399 -0.15 9.40 -6.39
N TYR A 400 0.47 9.17 -5.23
CA TYR A 400 1.73 8.43 -5.12
C TYR A 400 1.63 7.05 -5.78
N LYS A 401 0.57 6.27 -5.47
CA LYS A 401 0.35 4.95 -6.06
C LYS A 401 0.04 4.99 -7.56
N GLY A 402 -0.70 6.00 -8.03
CA GLY A 402 -0.99 6.19 -9.44
C GLY A 402 0.27 6.46 -10.27
N VAL A 403 1.09 7.42 -9.84
CA VAL A 403 2.37 7.74 -10.50
C VAL A 403 3.35 6.57 -10.42
N GLN A 404 3.41 5.90 -9.27
CA GLN A 404 4.22 4.69 -9.08
C GLN A 404 3.82 3.58 -10.06
N SER A 405 2.53 3.39 -10.29
CA SER A 405 2.03 2.39 -11.26
C SER A 405 2.37 2.79 -12.69
N ALA A 406 2.25 4.07 -13.06
CA ALA A 406 2.67 4.55 -14.37
C ALA A 406 4.16 4.29 -14.64
N GLY A 407 5.03 4.54 -13.64
CA GLY A 407 6.45 4.22 -13.72
C GLY A 407 6.72 2.73 -13.88
N ALA A 408 6.00 1.89 -13.14
CA ALA A 408 6.11 0.43 -13.26
C ALA A 408 5.75 -0.05 -14.68
N ALA A 409 4.67 0.46 -15.28
CA ALA A 409 4.26 0.09 -16.63
C ALA A 409 5.36 0.36 -17.67
N VAL A 410 6.06 1.51 -17.56
CA VAL A 410 7.20 1.84 -18.41
C VAL A 410 8.38 0.89 -18.16
N ALA A 411 8.67 0.58 -16.89
CA ALA A 411 9.77 -0.31 -16.52
C ALA A 411 9.61 -1.74 -17.08
N TRP A 412 8.40 -2.29 -17.05
CA TRP A 412 8.12 -3.61 -17.63
C TRP A 412 8.28 -3.61 -19.16
N GLN A 413 7.90 -2.51 -19.82
CA GLN A 413 8.07 -2.40 -21.28
C GLN A 413 9.54 -2.25 -21.69
N ILE A 414 10.34 -1.52 -20.91
CA ILE A 414 11.80 -1.44 -21.11
C ILE A 414 12.43 -2.83 -21.05
N ASP A 415 11.97 -3.67 -20.12
CA ASP A 415 12.44 -5.05 -19.99
C ASP A 415 12.00 -5.93 -21.17
N THR A 416 10.75 -5.78 -21.64
CA THR A 416 10.25 -6.45 -22.87
C THR A 416 11.10 -6.14 -24.10
N HIS A 417 11.53 -4.88 -24.28
CA HIS A 417 12.39 -4.49 -25.39
C HIS A 417 13.85 -4.92 -25.23
N LYS A 418 14.17 -5.72 -24.19
CA LYS A 418 15.50 -6.28 -23.91
C LYS A 418 16.58 -5.21 -23.86
N VAL A 419 16.25 -4.03 -23.33
CA VAL A 419 17.21 -2.95 -23.11
C VAL A 419 18.36 -3.48 -22.25
N PRO A 420 19.64 -3.16 -22.56
CA PRO A 420 20.78 -3.69 -21.84
C PRO A 420 20.65 -3.53 -20.32
N LEU A 421 21.01 -4.58 -19.59
CA LEU A 421 20.83 -4.66 -18.13
C LEU A 421 21.53 -3.52 -17.37
N VAL A 422 22.71 -3.12 -17.85
CA VAL A 422 23.47 -1.98 -17.29
C VAL A 422 22.69 -0.68 -17.46
N THR A 423 22.03 -0.47 -18.61
CA THR A 423 21.19 0.71 -18.85
C THR A 423 19.99 0.72 -17.92
N GLN A 424 19.31 -0.41 -17.72
CA GLN A 424 18.19 -0.51 -16.78
C GLN A 424 18.62 -0.20 -15.33
N LEU A 425 19.79 -0.70 -14.92
CA LEU A 425 20.37 -0.42 -13.60
C LEU A 425 20.68 1.08 -13.45
N VAL A 426 21.37 1.68 -14.42
CA VAL A 426 21.74 3.10 -14.39
C VAL A 426 20.49 3.98 -14.34
N VAL A 427 19.45 3.69 -15.12
CA VAL A 427 18.19 4.43 -15.07
C VAL A 427 17.55 4.35 -13.68
N ASN A 428 17.49 3.15 -13.09
CA ASN A 428 17.00 2.97 -11.72
C ASN A 428 17.80 3.76 -10.69
N TRP A 429 19.13 3.70 -10.79
CA TRP A 429 20.02 4.41 -9.87
C TRP A 429 19.92 5.93 -10.03
N CYS A 430 19.82 6.44 -11.26
CA CYS A 430 19.62 7.87 -11.51
C CYS A 430 18.26 8.35 -10.98
N LEU A 431 17.17 7.64 -11.26
CA LEU A 431 15.83 8.01 -10.81
C LEU A 431 15.73 8.06 -9.28
N THR A 432 16.28 7.04 -8.60
CA THR A 432 16.33 7.02 -7.13
C THR A 432 17.24 8.12 -6.57
N SER A 433 18.40 8.36 -7.18
CA SER A 433 19.35 9.39 -6.73
C SER A 433 18.80 10.81 -6.88
N ILE A 434 18.06 11.09 -7.96
CA ILE A 434 17.39 12.39 -8.18
C ILE A 434 16.25 12.61 -7.18
N SER A 435 15.62 11.54 -6.72
CA SER A 435 14.51 11.61 -5.77
C SER A 435 14.94 12.15 -4.40
N TYR A 436 16.13 11.79 -3.91
CA TYR A 436 16.61 12.22 -2.59
C TYR A 436 16.74 13.74 -2.42
N PRO A 437 17.45 14.51 -3.28
CA PRO A 437 17.54 15.96 -3.12
C PRO A 437 16.17 16.64 -3.22
N LEU A 438 15.26 16.13 -4.05
CA LEU A 438 13.90 16.66 -4.16
C LEU A 438 13.09 16.41 -2.87
N LEU A 439 13.25 15.24 -2.25
CA LEU A 439 12.68 14.96 -0.93
C LEU A 439 13.31 15.85 0.15
N VAL A 440 14.60 16.15 0.10
CA VAL A 440 15.25 17.10 1.03
C VAL A 440 14.64 18.50 0.87
N VAL A 441 14.49 18.99 -0.36
CA VAL A 441 13.83 20.28 -0.65
C VAL A 441 12.41 20.29 -0.14
N LEU A 442 11.67 19.22 -0.34
CA LEU A 442 10.30 19.11 0.16
C LEU A 442 10.25 19.12 1.70
N VAL A 443 11.12 18.38 2.39
CA VAL A 443 11.20 18.38 3.86
C VAL A 443 11.61 19.77 4.37
N MET A 444 12.55 20.45 3.73
CA MET A 444 12.96 21.82 4.08
C MET A 444 11.78 22.81 3.98
N LEU A 445 11.04 22.76 2.88
CA LEU A 445 10.03 23.78 2.56
C LEU A 445 8.64 23.49 3.15
N ALA A 446 8.24 22.22 3.26
CA ALA A 446 6.87 21.85 3.56
C ALA A 446 6.66 21.25 4.96
N VAL A 447 7.66 20.58 5.53
CA VAL A 447 7.54 20.03 6.90
C VAL A 447 7.78 21.17 7.88
N LYS A 448 6.91 21.33 8.88
CA LYS A 448 7.08 22.29 9.99
C LYS A 448 7.29 21.53 11.29
N ASP A 449 8.10 22.08 12.19
CA ASP A 449 8.24 21.53 13.54
C ASP A 449 7.06 21.97 14.41
N GLU A 450 6.56 21.04 15.24
CA GLU A 450 5.35 21.19 16.08
C GLU A 450 5.39 22.43 16.99
N ASN A 451 6.58 22.85 17.42
CA ASN A 451 6.77 24.06 18.25
C ASN A 451 6.37 25.38 17.55
N THR A 452 6.31 25.38 16.21
CA THR A 452 5.87 26.56 15.44
C THR A 452 4.35 26.64 15.39
N THR A 453 3.68 25.49 15.36
CA THR A 453 2.22 25.39 15.29
C THR A 453 1.59 25.85 16.60
N SER A 454 2.17 25.51 17.76
CA SER A 454 1.72 26.00 19.07
C SER A 454 1.81 27.53 19.19
N ARG A 455 2.91 28.13 18.70
CA ARG A 455 3.09 29.59 18.70
C ARG A 455 2.20 30.31 17.69
N ASP A 456 1.92 29.71 16.54
CA ASP A 456 1.01 30.27 15.54
C ASP A 456 -0.45 30.20 16.01
N VAL A 457 -0.82 29.15 16.77
CA VAL A 457 -2.13 29.03 17.41
C VAL A 457 -2.24 30.03 18.57
N GLU A 458 -1.26 30.11 19.47
CA GLU A 458 -1.22 31.11 20.55
C GLU A 458 -1.27 32.55 20.01
N SER A 459 -0.53 32.87 18.94
CA SER A 459 -0.57 34.23 18.35
C SER A 459 -1.89 34.55 17.64
N LYS A 460 -2.62 33.54 17.17
CA LYS A 460 -3.99 33.71 16.62
C LYS A 460 -5.02 33.85 17.74
N THR A 461 -4.80 33.20 18.88
CA THR A 461 -5.65 33.34 20.07
C THR A 461 -5.43 34.68 20.77
N GLU A 462 -4.20 35.19 20.84
CA GLU A 462 -3.88 36.52 21.38
C GLU A 462 -4.40 37.67 20.50
N LYS A 463 -4.58 37.44 19.18
CA LYS A 463 -5.11 38.46 18.26
C LYS A 463 -6.64 38.62 18.26
N ASN A 464 -7.36 37.85 19.06
CA ASN A 464 -8.80 38.03 19.29
C ASN A 464 -9.10 38.39 20.77
N PRO A 465 -8.93 39.66 21.18
CA PRO A 465 -9.43 40.09 22.48
C PRO A 465 -10.90 40.52 22.33
N SER A 466 -11.86 39.65 22.67
CA SER A 466 -13.13 40.02 23.33
C SER A 466 -14.12 38.84 23.38
N PHE A 467 -14.39 38.31 24.57
CA PHE A 467 -15.63 38.56 25.33
C PHE A 467 -15.60 37.73 26.62
N SER A 468 -15.12 38.34 27.71
CA SER A 468 -15.38 37.87 29.06
C SER A 468 -16.79 38.33 29.46
N VAL A 469 -17.77 37.43 29.41
CA VAL A 469 -19.04 37.65 30.11
C VAL A 469 -18.77 37.38 31.58
N GLY A 470 -18.76 38.46 32.37
CA GLY A 470 -18.59 38.40 33.81
C GLY A 470 -19.77 37.69 34.47
N GLU A 471 -19.44 36.76 35.36
CA GLU A 471 -20.31 36.31 36.43
C GLU A 471 -20.66 37.51 37.31
N ASN A 472 -21.95 37.79 37.47
CA ASN A 472 -22.47 38.47 38.65
C ASN A 472 -23.76 37.74 39.06
N GLY A 473 -23.66 36.99 40.15
CA GLY A 473 -24.80 36.38 40.83
C GLY A 473 -25.50 37.36 41.76
N HIS A 474 -26.76 37.03 42.05
CA HIS A 474 -27.61 37.47 43.17
C HIS A 474 -28.03 38.96 43.19
N ASP A 475 -29.32 39.27 43.11
CA ASP A 475 -30.25 39.13 44.24
C ASP A 475 -31.73 39.39 43.90
N LEU A 476 -32.59 38.90 44.79
CA LEU A 476 -34.05 38.93 44.81
C LEU A 476 -34.68 40.33 44.87
N ALA A 477 -35.82 40.56 44.18
CA ALA A 477 -37.09 41.03 44.77
C ALA A 477 -38.13 41.49 43.71
N LYS A 478 -39.24 40.74 43.66
CA LYS A 478 -40.69 41.07 43.63
C LYS A 478 -41.24 42.45 43.13
N PRO A 479 -42.56 42.50 42.78
CA PRO A 479 -43.11 43.19 41.61
C PRO A 479 -43.76 44.55 41.91
N THR A 480 -44.02 45.33 40.87
CA THR A 480 -45.29 46.06 40.65
C THR A 480 -45.47 46.37 39.18
#